data_AF-A0A4R8UXZ2-F1
#
_entry.id   AF-A0A4R8UXZ2-F1
#
_cell.length_a   1.000
_cell.length_b   1.000
_cell.length_c   1.000
_cell.angle_alpha   90.00
_cell.angle_beta   90.00
_cell.angle_gamma   90.00
#
_symmetry.space_group_name_H-M   'P 1'
#
loop_
_entity.id
_entity.type
_entity.pdbx_description
1 polymer ?
#
loop_
_entity_poly.entity_id
_entity_poly.type
_entity_poly.pdbx_seq_one_letter_code
_entity_poly.pdbx_strand_id
1 'polypeptide(L)'
;MRWPDQENPTRPKARIRRKQTASRNIELSLVARADTRPFKDPLGDGLASAVGTQSSAFADALRSDADALPGTYWDGAADPAPLGLATGGLAFSNVRENANSVIFDALISSGTRNPGGDRFADSENYFAPSSIYTCFSVVIKSASEAITEWTYVNADCASDLVADR
;
A
#
# COMPACT_ATOMS: atom_id res chain seq x y z
N MET A 1 47.86 41.56 58.46
CA MET A 1 47.24 42.29 57.33
C MET A 1 47.66 41.65 56.02
N ARG A 2 46.75 40.90 55.38
CA ARG A 2 46.63 40.63 53.94
C ARG A 2 45.29 39.93 53.73
N TRP A 3 44.55 40.40 52.73
CA TRP A 3 43.18 40.05 52.35
C TRP A 3 43.00 38.55 52.00
N PRO A 4 41.84 37.93 52.23
CA PRO A 4 41.44 36.73 51.50
C PRO A 4 40.76 37.11 50.18
N ASP A 5 41.26 36.53 49.10
CA ASP A 5 40.75 36.67 47.74
C ASP A 5 39.35 36.05 47.57
N GLN A 6 38.60 36.72 46.70
CA GLN A 6 37.26 36.41 46.24
C GLN A 6 37.24 35.33 45.15
N GLU A 7 36.06 34.70 45.05
CA GLU A 7 35.42 34.13 43.85
C GLU A 7 35.90 32.80 43.24
N ASN A 8 35.01 31.79 43.27
CA ASN A 8 34.53 31.21 42.02
C ASN A 8 33.12 30.58 42.19
N PRO A 9 32.04 31.19 41.68
CA PRO A 9 30.71 30.58 41.69
C PRO A 9 30.61 29.48 40.61
N THR A 10 30.24 28.29 41.05
CA THR A 10 29.97 27.11 40.22
C THR A 10 28.86 27.39 39.20
N ARG A 11 29.20 27.31 37.90
CA ARG A 11 28.22 27.32 36.80
C ARG A 11 27.23 26.15 36.94
N PRO A 12 25.91 26.37 36.81
CA PRO A 12 24.97 25.27 36.70
C PRO A 12 25.10 24.59 35.33
N LYS A 13 25.27 23.25 35.34
CA LYS A 13 25.25 22.42 34.14
C LYS A 13 23.85 22.43 33.52
N ALA A 14 23.73 22.95 32.31
CA ALA A 14 22.51 22.90 31.52
C ALA A 14 22.10 21.44 31.26
N ARG A 15 20.95 21.05 31.81
CA ARG A 15 20.36 19.72 31.65
C ARG A 15 19.58 19.70 30.33
N ILE A 16 20.23 19.23 29.26
CA ILE A 16 19.58 19.04 27.95
C ILE A 16 18.59 17.87 28.09
N ARG A 17 17.29 18.20 28.22
CA ARG A 17 16.20 17.23 28.07
C ARG A 17 16.09 16.87 26.59
N ARG A 18 16.63 15.72 26.19
CA ARG A 18 16.26 15.07 24.92
C ARG A 18 14.79 14.67 25.02
N LYS A 19 13.91 15.38 24.31
CA LYS A 19 12.55 14.92 24.06
C LYS A 19 12.67 13.68 23.16
N GLN A 20 12.44 12.50 23.71
CA GLN A 20 12.12 11.32 22.91
C GLN A 20 10.75 11.57 22.28
N THR A 21 10.75 11.99 21.03
CA THR A 21 9.56 11.97 20.19
C THR A 21 9.25 10.51 19.94
N ALA A 22 8.32 9.94 20.70
CA ALA A 22 7.79 8.62 20.43
C ALA A 22 7.03 8.70 19.10
N SER A 23 7.67 8.28 18.00
CA SER A 23 6.98 7.96 16.77
C SER A 23 6.03 6.82 17.08
N ARG A 24 4.74 7.14 17.17
CA ARG A 24 3.66 6.16 17.20
C ARG A 24 3.64 5.48 15.84
N ASN A 25 4.36 4.36 15.71
CA ASN A 25 4.07 3.40 14.66
C ASN A 25 2.69 2.83 14.97
N ILE A 26 1.68 3.30 14.26
CA ILE A 26 0.38 2.65 14.23
C ILE A 26 0.57 1.42 13.33
N GLU A 27 1.02 0.31 13.90
CA GLU A 27 0.91 -1.00 13.26
C GLU A 27 -0.58 -1.37 13.24
N LEU A 28 -1.25 -1.05 12.14
CA LEU A 28 -2.54 -1.63 11.80
C LEU A 28 -2.28 -3.08 11.37
N SER A 29 -2.11 -3.98 12.34
CA SER A 29 -2.12 -5.42 12.11
C SER A 29 -3.56 -5.87 11.85
N LEU A 30 -4.01 -5.82 10.60
CA LEU A 30 -5.15 -6.62 10.16
C LEU A 30 -4.67 -8.07 10.03
N VAL A 31 -4.80 -8.83 11.11
CA VAL A 31 -4.80 -10.29 11.02
C VAL A 31 -6.01 -10.65 10.17
N ALA A 32 -5.80 -11.21 8.98
CA ALA A 32 -6.84 -11.69 8.09
C ALA A 32 -7.69 -12.74 8.82
N ARG A 33 -8.74 -12.29 9.50
CA ARG A 33 -9.87 -13.14 9.86
C ARG A 33 -10.67 -13.30 8.58
N ALA A 34 -10.81 -14.54 8.12
CA ALA A 34 -11.74 -14.91 7.06
C ALA A 34 -13.12 -14.32 7.38
N ASP A 35 -13.46 -13.20 6.74
CA ASP A 35 -14.68 -12.44 6.98
C ASP A 35 -15.73 -12.86 5.96
N THR A 36 -16.92 -13.16 6.47
CA THR A 36 -18.03 -13.75 5.74
C THR A 36 -18.91 -12.63 5.17
N ARG A 37 -18.47 -11.97 4.09
CA ARG A 37 -19.27 -10.96 3.37
C ARG A 37 -19.24 -11.13 1.85
N PRO A 38 -20.34 -10.79 1.13
CA PRO A 38 -20.55 -11.08 -0.30
C PRO A 38 -19.84 -10.10 -1.25
N PHE A 39 -18.88 -9.31 -0.76
CA PHE A 39 -17.99 -8.55 -1.62
C PHE A 39 -16.86 -9.50 -2.03
N LYS A 40 -16.88 -9.97 -3.28
CA LYS A 40 -15.73 -10.67 -3.85
C LYS A 40 -14.57 -9.69 -3.81
N ASP A 41 -13.60 -9.93 -2.94
CA ASP A 41 -12.30 -9.26 -2.93
C ASP A 41 -11.34 -10.19 -3.71
N PRO A 42 -11.35 -10.16 -5.06
CA PRO A 42 -10.58 -11.10 -5.85
C PRO A 42 -9.07 -10.95 -5.60
N LEU A 43 -8.60 -9.75 -5.24
CA LEU A 43 -7.22 -9.52 -4.84
C LEU A 43 -6.91 -10.24 -3.52
N GLY A 44 -7.75 -10.04 -2.50
CA GLY A 44 -7.61 -10.73 -1.21
C GLY A 44 -7.67 -12.25 -1.33
N ASP A 45 -8.57 -12.78 -2.16
CA ASP A 45 -8.69 -14.21 -2.42
C ASP A 45 -7.45 -14.77 -3.14
N GLY A 46 -6.93 -14.05 -4.14
CA GLY A 46 -5.69 -14.41 -4.83
C GLY A 46 -4.49 -14.40 -3.87
N LEU A 47 -4.38 -13.37 -3.03
CA LEU A 47 -3.33 -13.26 -2.01
C LEU A 47 -3.39 -14.36 -0.96
N ALA A 48 -4.59 -14.72 -0.50
CA ALA A 48 -4.78 -15.85 0.40
C ALA A 48 -4.37 -17.18 -0.25
N SER A 49 -4.66 -17.35 -1.54
CA SER A 49 -4.29 -18.55 -2.31
C SER A 49 -2.79 -18.66 -2.58
N ALA A 50 -2.07 -17.54 -2.58
CA ALA A 50 -0.62 -17.50 -2.76
C ALA A 50 0.16 -17.94 -1.51
N VAL A 51 -0.47 -18.05 -0.34
CA VAL A 51 0.19 -18.52 0.88
C VAL A 51 0.75 -19.94 0.69
N GLY A 52 2.02 -20.13 1.03
CA GLY A 52 2.76 -21.38 0.83
C GLY A 52 3.46 -21.50 -0.52
N THR A 53 3.21 -20.60 -1.47
CA THR A 53 3.98 -20.55 -2.73
C THR A 53 5.36 -19.93 -2.53
N GLN A 54 6.32 -20.21 -3.42
CA GLN A 54 7.65 -19.61 -3.35
C GLN A 54 7.60 -18.13 -3.71
N SER A 55 8.23 -17.28 -2.91
CA SER A 55 8.20 -15.81 -3.05
C SER A 55 8.81 -15.33 -4.36
N SER A 56 9.92 -15.93 -4.80
CA SER A 56 10.57 -15.62 -6.08
C SER A 56 9.68 -15.98 -7.26
N ALA A 57 9.12 -17.20 -7.27
CA ALA A 57 8.19 -17.64 -8.31
C ALA A 57 6.94 -16.77 -8.37
N PHE A 58 6.42 -16.34 -7.20
CA PHE A 58 5.29 -15.41 -7.14
C PHE A 58 5.65 -14.03 -7.71
N ALA A 59 6.81 -13.48 -7.35
CA ALA A 59 7.26 -12.19 -7.89
C ALA A 59 7.50 -12.24 -9.41
N ASP A 60 8.05 -13.33 -9.93
CA ASP A 60 8.19 -13.55 -11.37
C ASP A 60 6.82 -13.64 -12.05
N ALA A 61 5.90 -14.41 -11.46
CA ALA A 61 4.55 -14.59 -12.00
C ALA A 61 3.74 -13.27 -12.01
N LEU A 62 3.95 -12.40 -11.02
CA LEU A 62 3.38 -11.04 -11.03
C LEU A 62 3.86 -10.25 -12.25
N ARG A 63 5.14 -10.31 -12.60
CA ARG A 63 5.70 -9.52 -13.72
C ARG A 63 5.37 -10.09 -15.09
N SER A 64 5.06 -11.38 -15.16
CA SER A 64 4.79 -12.08 -16.41
C SER A 64 3.30 -12.28 -16.71
N ASP A 65 2.41 -11.68 -15.92
CA ASP A 65 0.95 -11.89 -15.99
C ASP A 65 0.53 -13.37 -15.88
N ALA A 66 1.35 -14.20 -15.22
CA ALA A 66 1.11 -15.63 -15.15
C ALA A 66 0.19 -15.97 -13.96
N ASP A 67 -1.12 -15.72 -14.11
CA ASP A 67 -2.22 -16.13 -13.19
C ASP A 67 -1.95 -15.99 -11.67
N ALA A 68 -0.99 -15.14 -11.27
CA ALA A 68 -0.54 -15.03 -9.89
C ALA A 68 -1.61 -14.37 -9.02
N LEU A 69 -2.24 -13.33 -9.59
CA LEU A 69 -3.34 -12.57 -9.03
C LEU A 69 -4.25 -12.11 -10.17
N PRO A 70 -5.53 -11.84 -9.90
CA PRO A 70 -6.46 -11.37 -10.92
C PRO A 70 -6.15 -9.91 -11.29
N GLY A 71 -5.28 -9.69 -12.28
CA GLY A 71 -4.90 -8.36 -12.76
C GLY A 71 -3.77 -8.43 -13.78
N THR A 72 -3.25 -7.26 -14.16
CA THR A 72 -2.19 -7.14 -15.16
C THR A 72 -1.06 -6.28 -14.62
N TYR A 73 0.18 -6.73 -14.81
CA TYR A 73 1.35 -5.95 -14.51
C TYR A 73 1.53 -4.80 -15.50
N TRP A 74 1.83 -3.64 -14.95
CA TRP A 74 2.09 -2.41 -15.68
C TRP A 74 3.41 -1.82 -15.20
N ASP A 75 4.33 -1.65 -16.14
CA ASP A 75 5.68 -1.14 -15.90
C ASP A 75 5.75 0.40 -15.83
N GLY A 76 4.64 1.09 -16.09
CA GLY A 76 4.58 2.54 -16.12
C GLY A 76 4.97 3.17 -17.46
N ALA A 77 5.47 2.38 -18.41
CA ALA A 77 5.95 2.87 -19.70
C ALA A 77 4.97 2.61 -20.84
N ALA A 78 4.22 1.52 -20.77
CA ALA A 78 3.21 1.16 -21.77
C ALA A 78 1.92 1.99 -21.63
N ASP A 79 1.16 2.10 -22.72
CA ASP A 79 -0.19 2.67 -22.72
C ASP A 79 -1.06 1.96 -21.66
N PRO A 80 -1.69 2.69 -20.71
CA PRO A 80 -2.54 2.09 -19.69
C PRO A 80 -3.93 1.69 -20.18
N ALA A 81 -4.34 2.06 -21.41
CA ALA A 81 -5.67 1.72 -21.95
C ALA A 81 -6.02 0.21 -21.92
N PRO A 82 -5.10 -0.72 -22.23
CA PRO A 82 -5.36 -2.16 -22.19
C PRO A 82 -5.60 -2.72 -20.78
N LEU A 83 -5.27 -1.98 -19.70
CA LEU A 83 -5.43 -2.43 -18.32
C LEU A 83 -6.89 -2.55 -17.87
N GLY A 84 -7.85 -2.10 -18.69
CA GLY A 84 -9.28 -2.22 -18.39
C GLY A 84 -9.73 -1.40 -17.17
N LEU A 85 -8.94 -0.42 -16.74
CA LEU A 85 -9.20 0.38 -15.55
C LEU A 85 -10.54 1.15 -15.65
N ALA A 86 -10.99 1.53 -16.85
CA ALA A 86 -12.31 2.17 -17.03
C ALA A 86 -13.50 1.25 -16.68
N THR A 87 -13.31 -0.06 -16.76
CA THR A 87 -14.34 -1.07 -16.57
C THR A 87 -14.16 -1.86 -15.26
N GLY A 88 -13.24 -1.43 -14.40
CA GLY A 88 -13.01 -2.05 -13.09
C GLY A 88 -11.83 -3.01 -13.04
N GLY A 89 -10.84 -2.83 -13.93
CA GLY A 89 -9.61 -3.61 -13.94
C GLY A 89 -8.74 -3.43 -12.69
N LEU A 90 -7.82 -4.38 -12.50
CA LEU A 90 -6.77 -4.37 -11.49
C LEU A 90 -5.42 -4.36 -12.18
N ALA A 91 -4.58 -3.40 -11.81
CA ALA A 91 -3.20 -3.31 -12.31
C ALA A 91 -2.19 -3.40 -11.17
N PHE A 92 -1.05 -4.04 -11.43
CA PHE A 92 0.08 -4.15 -10.50
C PHE A 92 1.27 -3.37 -11.03
N SER A 93 2.03 -2.72 -10.15
CA SER A 93 3.25 -2.02 -10.54
C SER A 93 4.28 -2.06 -9.42
N ASN A 94 5.48 -1.52 -9.68
CA ASN A 94 6.54 -1.35 -8.69
C ASN A 94 6.88 -2.61 -7.87
N VAL A 95 6.94 -3.78 -8.53
CA VAL A 95 7.26 -5.05 -7.87
C VAL A 95 8.73 -5.05 -7.41
N ARG A 96 8.92 -5.02 -6.09
CA ARG A 96 10.20 -4.97 -5.37
C ARG A 96 10.36 -6.25 -4.53
N GLU A 97 11.57 -6.76 -4.46
CA GLU A 97 11.90 -7.95 -3.68
C GLU A 97 13.02 -7.66 -2.69
N ASN A 98 12.97 -8.33 -1.54
CA ASN A 98 14.09 -8.47 -0.63
C ASN A 98 14.10 -9.87 -0.04
N ALA A 99 15.06 -10.17 0.83
CA ALA A 99 15.27 -11.52 1.35
C ALA A 99 14.02 -12.20 1.93
N ASN A 100 13.09 -11.44 2.51
CA ASN A 100 11.94 -11.98 3.24
C ASN A 100 10.60 -11.37 2.79
N SER A 101 10.55 -10.64 1.67
CA SER A 101 9.30 -10.06 1.22
C SER A 101 9.28 -9.69 -0.27
N VAL A 102 8.07 -9.72 -0.82
CA VAL A 102 7.70 -9.16 -2.12
C VAL A 102 6.76 -8.00 -1.84
N ILE A 103 7.02 -6.84 -2.44
CA ILE A 103 6.22 -5.63 -2.27
C ILE A 103 5.81 -5.15 -3.65
N PHE A 104 4.54 -4.89 -3.89
CA PHE A 104 4.06 -4.33 -5.14
C PHE A 104 2.92 -3.35 -4.88
N ASP A 105 2.71 -2.42 -5.80
CA ASP A 105 1.60 -1.48 -5.71
C ASP A 105 0.45 -2.01 -6.58
N ALA A 106 -0.77 -1.97 -6.05
CA ALA A 106 -1.99 -2.44 -6.70
C ALA A 106 -2.94 -1.27 -6.89
N LEU A 107 -3.36 -1.04 -8.13
CA LEU A 107 -4.40 -0.08 -8.49
C LEU A 107 -5.69 -0.85 -8.78
N ILE A 108 -6.70 -0.65 -7.93
CA ILE A 108 -8.05 -1.19 -8.12
C ILE A 108 -8.95 -0.06 -8.61
N SER A 109 -9.62 -0.29 -9.75
CA SER A 109 -10.68 0.59 -10.21
C SER A 109 -12.06 0.02 -9.87
N SER A 110 -12.98 0.87 -9.42
CA SER A 110 -14.40 0.49 -9.27
C SER A 110 -15.14 0.37 -10.61
N GLY A 111 -14.50 0.75 -11.72
CA GLY A 111 -15.15 0.84 -13.03
C GLY A 111 -16.14 2.00 -13.14
N THR A 112 -16.88 2.05 -14.25
CA THR A 112 -17.86 3.10 -14.54
C THR A 112 -18.99 3.09 -13.51
N ARG A 113 -19.20 4.19 -12.81
CA ARG A 113 -20.29 4.34 -11.85
C ARG A 113 -21.62 4.54 -12.56
N ASN A 114 -22.61 3.70 -12.24
CA ASN A 114 -23.96 3.82 -12.76
C ASN A 114 -24.80 4.65 -11.78
N PRO A 115 -25.27 5.85 -12.18
CA PRO A 115 -26.13 6.68 -11.33
C PRO A 115 -27.35 5.91 -10.83
N GLY A 116 -28.04 5.12 -11.67
CA GLY A 116 -29.26 4.41 -11.27
C GLY A 116 -29.12 3.28 -10.24
N GLY A 117 -27.94 3.06 -9.64
CA GLY A 117 -27.70 2.03 -8.64
C GLY A 117 -26.51 2.26 -7.71
N ASP A 118 -25.73 3.31 -7.92
CA ASP A 118 -24.65 3.72 -7.02
C ASP A 118 -25.12 4.92 -6.18
N ARG A 119 -25.36 4.67 -4.89
CA ARG A 119 -25.74 5.70 -3.90
C ARG A 119 -24.75 6.88 -3.80
N PHE A 120 -23.53 6.71 -4.31
CA PHE A 120 -22.53 7.76 -4.38
C PHE A 120 -22.54 8.51 -5.73
N ALA A 121 -23.21 7.97 -6.75
CA ALA A 121 -23.42 8.57 -8.06
C ALA A 121 -24.76 9.34 -8.17
N ASP A 122 -25.69 9.12 -7.23
CA ASP A 122 -27.04 9.73 -7.18
C ASP A 122 -27.11 11.20 -6.74
N SER A 123 -26.00 11.93 -6.60
CA SER A 123 -26.10 13.37 -6.35
C SER A 123 -26.36 14.09 -7.68
N GLU A 124 -27.43 14.91 -7.75
CA GLU A 124 -27.84 15.67 -8.95
C GLU A 124 -26.77 16.66 -9.51
N ASN A 125 -25.55 16.64 -8.98
CA ASN A 125 -24.36 17.36 -9.42
C ASN A 125 -23.12 16.44 -9.51
N TYR A 126 -23.26 15.19 -9.97
CA TYR A 126 -22.16 14.24 -10.00
C TYR A 126 -21.08 14.60 -11.05
N PHE A 127 -20.16 15.49 -10.66
CA PHE A 127 -18.92 15.85 -11.38
C PHE A 127 -17.71 15.04 -10.88
N ALA A 128 -17.90 13.77 -10.52
CA ALA A 128 -16.80 12.91 -10.12
C ALA A 128 -16.33 12.05 -11.32
N PRO A 129 -15.05 11.63 -11.34
CA PRO A 129 -14.53 10.81 -12.43
C PRO A 129 -15.36 9.55 -12.59
N SER A 130 -15.43 9.05 -13.82
CA SER A 130 -16.22 7.85 -14.16
C SER A 130 -15.84 6.63 -13.32
N SER A 131 -14.64 6.59 -12.73
CA SER A 131 -14.15 5.50 -11.88
C SER A 131 -13.50 6.03 -10.60
N ILE A 132 -13.67 5.32 -9.48
CA ILE A 132 -12.85 5.52 -8.28
C ILE A 132 -11.67 4.56 -8.33
N TYR A 133 -10.50 5.14 -8.18
CA TYR A 133 -9.24 4.45 -8.05
C TYR A 133 -8.86 4.31 -6.58
N THR A 134 -8.48 3.11 -6.17
CA THR A 134 -7.90 2.88 -4.85
C THR A 134 -6.54 2.22 -5.03
N CYS A 135 -5.53 2.83 -4.42
CA CYS A 135 -4.15 2.36 -4.51
C CYS A 135 -3.69 1.79 -3.17
N PHE A 136 -3.12 0.60 -3.25
CA PHE A 136 -2.56 -0.10 -2.09
C PHE A 136 -1.12 -0.49 -2.39
N SER A 137 -0.23 -0.36 -1.41
CA SER A 137 1.00 -1.12 -1.41
C SER A 137 0.74 -2.43 -0.69
N VAL A 138 0.95 -3.54 -1.40
CA VAL A 138 0.79 -4.89 -0.88
C VAL A 138 2.17 -5.37 -0.43
N VAL A 139 2.27 -5.75 0.83
CA VAL A 139 3.49 -6.34 1.40
C VAL A 139 3.22 -7.82 1.64
N ILE A 140 3.92 -8.67 0.90
CA ILE A 140 3.96 -10.12 1.07
C ILE A 140 5.20 -10.45 1.87
N LYS A 141 5.07 -11.17 2.97
CA LYS A 141 6.22 -11.67 3.72
C LYS A 141 6.38 -13.17 3.51
N SER A 142 7.63 -13.58 3.53
CA SER A 142 8.03 -14.97 3.34
C SER A 142 8.94 -15.46 4.45
N ALA A 143 8.83 -16.74 4.77
CA ALA A 143 9.75 -17.45 5.66
C ALA A 143 10.23 -18.71 4.95
N SER A 144 11.55 -18.94 4.94
CA SER A 144 12.16 -20.06 4.18
C SER A 144 11.67 -20.09 2.72
N GLU A 145 11.68 -18.92 2.08
CA GLU A 145 11.24 -18.70 0.69
C GLU A 145 9.74 -18.90 0.42
N ALA A 146 8.95 -19.42 1.36
CA ALA A 146 7.52 -19.57 1.19
C ALA A 146 6.75 -18.35 1.71
N ILE A 147 5.72 -17.90 0.98
CA ILE A 147 4.81 -16.84 1.43
C ILE A 147 4.07 -17.29 2.68
N THR A 148 4.06 -16.45 3.72
CA THR A 148 3.41 -16.75 5.00
C THR A 148 2.29 -15.79 5.34
N GLU A 149 2.44 -14.52 4.97
CA GLU A 149 1.47 -13.49 5.31
C GLU A 149 1.50 -12.35 4.29
N TRP A 150 0.41 -11.58 4.25
CA TRP A 150 0.29 -10.39 3.42
C TRP A 150 -0.50 -9.30 4.11
N THR A 151 -0.24 -8.04 3.74
CA THR A 151 -0.92 -6.86 4.29
C THR A 151 -1.11 -5.78 3.24
N TYR A 152 -2.24 -5.05 3.34
CA TYR A 152 -2.48 -3.81 2.58
C TYR A 152 -2.01 -2.58 3.35
N VAL A 153 -1.34 -1.67 2.66
CA VAL A 153 -1.04 -0.32 3.13
C VAL A 153 -1.63 0.66 2.13
N ASN A 154 -2.42 1.63 2.58
CA ASN A 154 -2.91 2.68 1.69
C ASN A 154 -1.71 3.40 1.05
N ALA A 155 -1.74 3.52 -0.28
CA ALA A 155 -0.73 4.20 -1.05
C ALA A 155 -1.36 5.34 -1.85
N ASP A 156 -0.54 6.34 -2.17
CA ASP A 156 -0.94 7.36 -3.13
C ASP A 156 -0.96 6.75 -4.53
N CYS A 157 -1.99 7.08 -5.32
CA CYS A 157 -2.01 6.66 -6.71
C CYS A 157 -0.94 7.41 -7.51
N ALA A 158 -0.23 6.69 -8.37
CA ALA A 158 0.68 7.33 -9.32
C ALA A 158 -0.11 8.35 -10.15
N SER A 159 0.30 9.61 -10.12
CA SER A 159 -0.39 10.72 -10.79
C SER A 159 -0.66 10.41 -12.26
N ASP A 160 0.26 9.71 -12.91
CA ASP A 160 0.25 9.47 -14.35
C ASP A 160 -0.85 8.47 -14.78
N LEU A 161 -1.32 7.62 -13.86
CA LEU A 161 -2.48 6.73 -14.07
C LEU A 161 -3.82 7.47 -13.90
N VAL A 162 -3.79 8.62 -13.22
CA VAL A 162 -4.99 9.39 -12.84
C VAL A 162 -5.12 10.66 -13.68
N ALA A 163 -4.02 11.17 -14.24
CA ALA A 163 -3.93 12.48 -14.88
C ALA A 163 -4.42 12.53 -16.33
N ASP A 164 -4.57 11.40 -17.02
CA ASP A 164 -4.97 11.36 -18.45
C ASP A 164 -6.50 11.22 -18.65
N ARG A 165 -7.31 11.85 -17.78
CA ARG A 165 -8.78 11.90 -17.91
C ARG A 165 -9.37 13.28 -17.69
#